data_AF-A0A845XT29-F1
#
_entry.id   AF-A0A845XT29-F1
#
_cell.length_a   1.000
_cell.length_b   1.000
_cell.length_c   1.000
_cell.angle_alpha   90.00
_cell.angle_beta   90.00
_cell.angle_gamma   90.00
#
_symmetry.space_group_name_H-M   'P 1'
#
loop_
_entity.id
_entity.type
_entity.pdbx_description
1 polymer ?
#
loop_
_entity_poly.entity_id
_entity_poly.type
_entity_poly.pdbx_seq_one_letter_code
_entity_poly.pdbx_strand_id
1 'polypeptide(L)'
;MSLIKKIYNKFQPFYPLPANDPAYVNCSEVRGDDNIFREIGKTILFSDQATCQLYTGHRGVGKSTELLRLEDYLQKNGCFVVYFPATEGDIDEIDAQYTDILLACTRNILEKLQEYAAPNPLLNWLESRWTELKDLALSEV
;
A
#
# COMPACT_ATOMS: atom_id res chain seq x y z
N MET A 1 -5.95 -36.96 -3.33
CA MET A 1 -5.29 -35.64 -3.21
C MET A 1 -4.56 -35.59 -1.87
N SER A 2 -3.24 -35.45 -1.82
CA SER A 2 -2.46 -35.52 -0.56
C SER A 2 -2.80 -34.35 0.38
N LEU A 3 -2.68 -34.56 1.70
CA LEU A 3 -2.88 -33.52 2.72
C LEU A 3 -1.98 -32.29 2.46
N ILE A 4 -0.74 -32.53 2.03
CA ILE A 4 0.23 -31.49 1.69
C ILE A 4 -0.30 -30.56 0.59
N LYS A 5 -0.94 -31.10 -0.46
CA LYS A 5 -1.54 -30.27 -1.53
C LYS A 5 -2.68 -29.40 -1.00
N LYS A 6 -3.50 -29.93 -0.08
CA LYS A 6 -4.58 -29.14 0.56
C LYS A 6 -4.01 -28.00 1.41
N ILE A 7 -2.95 -28.28 2.17
CA ILE A 7 -2.24 -27.27 2.98
C ILE A 7 -1.62 -26.20 2.06
N TYR A 8 -0.83 -26.59 1.07
CA TYR A 8 -0.20 -25.65 0.13
C TYR A 8 -1.20 -24.69 -0.51
N ASN A 9 -2.33 -25.22 -1.01
CA ASN A 9 -3.37 -24.41 -1.64
C ASN A 9 -4.13 -23.50 -0.66
N LYS A 10 -4.08 -23.78 0.65
CA LYS A 10 -4.70 -22.93 1.67
C LYS A 10 -3.82 -21.76 2.10
N PHE A 11 -2.49 -21.90 2.04
CA PHE A 11 -1.56 -20.89 2.57
C PHE A 11 -1.03 -19.91 1.52
N GLN A 12 -1.21 -20.17 0.21
CA GLN A 12 -0.80 -19.29 -0.91
C GLN A 12 0.36 -18.34 -0.56
N PRO A 13 1.60 -18.87 -0.36
CA PRO A 13 2.65 -18.21 0.44
C PRO A 13 3.21 -16.91 -0.13
N PHE A 14 2.82 -16.55 -1.35
CA PHE A 14 3.27 -15.34 -2.03
C PHE A 14 2.27 -14.18 -1.92
N TYR A 15 1.10 -14.42 -1.34
CA TYR A 15 0.09 -13.40 -1.12
C TYR A 15 0.10 -12.94 0.35
N PRO A 16 0.01 -11.64 0.61
CA PRO A 16 -0.14 -11.15 1.97
C PRO A 16 -1.49 -11.60 2.54
N LEU A 17 -1.52 -11.80 3.86
CA LEU A 17 -2.79 -12.04 4.55
C LEU A 17 -3.52 -10.70 4.69
N PRO A 18 -4.84 -10.66 4.41
CA PRO A 18 -5.63 -9.47 4.66
C PRO A 18 -5.66 -9.15 6.16
N ALA A 19 -6.03 -7.90 6.48
CA ALA A 19 -6.26 -7.53 7.87
C ALA A 19 -7.30 -8.45 8.52
N ASN A 20 -7.05 -8.83 9.77
CA ASN A 20 -7.94 -9.70 10.56
C ASN A 20 -8.10 -11.14 10.02
N ASP A 21 -7.22 -11.60 9.11
CA ASP A 21 -7.22 -12.99 8.67
C ASP A 21 -6.98 -13.96 9.85
N PRO A 22 -7.82 -15.00 10.05
CA PRO A 22 -7.68 -15.93 11.16
C PRO A 22 -6.41 -16.80 11.09
N ALA A 23 -5.74 -16.87 9.93
CA ALA A 23 -4.46 -17.54 9.78
C ALA A 23 -3.28 -16.69 10.27
N TYR A 24 -3.49 -15.41 10.60
CA TYR A 24 -2.45 -14.56 11.16
C TYR A 24 -2.05 -15.05 12.55
N VAL A 25 -0.73 -15.26 12.75
CA VAL A 25 -0.16 -15.64 14.05
C VAL A 25 0.69 -14.49 14.56
N ASN A 26 0.31 -13.92 15.70
CA ASN A 26 1.11 -12.89 16.35
C ASN A 26 2.36 -13.52 17.00
N CYS A 27 3.52 -13.22 16.44
CA CYS A 27 4.81 -13.67 16.96
C CYS A 27 5.61 -12.56 17.67
N SER A 28 4.96 -11.46 18.09
CA SER A 28 5.66 -10.32 18.73
C SER A 28 6.46 -10.74 19.96
N GLU A 29 5.94 -11.66 20.77
CA GLU A 29 6.65 -12.15 21.97
C GLU A 29 8.05 -12.72 21.69
N VAL A 30 8.28 -13.26 20.49
CA VAL A 30 9.55 -13.90 20.11
C VAL A 30 10.33 -13.11 19.04
N ARG A 31 9.69 -12.16 18.35
CA ARG A 31 10.34 -11.25 17.39
C ARG A 31 10.86 -9.96 18.04
N GLY A 32 10.46 -9.69 19.27
CA GLY A 32 10.76 -8.45 19.99
C GLY A 32 9.59 -7.48 19.94
N ASP A 33 9.80 -6.28 20.46
CA ASP A 33 8.77 -5.24 20.60
C ASP A 33 8.37 -4.56 19.27
N ASP A 34 8.77 -5.13 18.13
CA ASP A 34 8.47 -4.64 16.78
C ASP A 34 6.95 -4.61 16.58
N ASN A 35 6.40 -3.40 16.49
CA ASN A 35 4.98 -3.18 16.31
C ASN A 35 4.77 -2.03 15.33
N ILE A 36 4.34 -2.38 14.12
CA ILE A 36 4.13 -1.42 13.04
C ILE A 36 3.14 -0.31 13.40
N PHE A 37 2.15 -0.60 14.26
CA PHE A 37 1.19 0.41 14.73
C PHE A 37 1.87 1.44 15.65
N ARG A 38 2.84 1.01 16.46
CA ARG A 38 3.57 1.88 17.38
C ARG A 38 4.62 2.72 16.65
N GLU A 39 5.35 2.12 15.70
CA GLU A 39 6.47 2.76 15.01
C GLU A 39 6.02 3.65 13.85
N ILE A 40 5.15 3.13 13.00
CA ILE A 40 4.67 3.84 11.81
C ILE A 40 3.29 4.45 12.07
N GLY A 41 2.36 3.66 12.60
CA GLY A 41 0.97 4.10 12.81
C GLY A 41 0.84 5.34 13.69
N LYS A 42 1.54 5.39 14.84
CA LYS A 42 1.54 6.58 15.72
C LYS A 42 2.14 7.81 15.05
N THR A 43 3.21 7.63 14.27
CA THR A 43 3.85 8.73 13.54
C THR A 43 2.87 9.33 12.53
N ILE A 44 2.15 8.49 11.79
CA ILE A 44 1.12 8.95 10.84
C ILE A 44 -0.04 9.66 11.56
N LEU A 45 -0.53 9.12 12.68
CA LEU A 45 -1.70 9.64 13.37
C LEU A 45 -1.46 10.94 14.14
N PHE A 46 -0.25 11.16 14.66
CA PHE A 46 0.04 12.28 15.56
C PHE A 46 0.88 13.39 14.95
N SER A 47 1.42 13.20 13.75
CA SER A 47 2.21 14.23 13.08
C SER A 47 1.32 15.27 12.42
N ASP A 48 1.50 16.54 12.77
CA ASP A 48 0.88 17.68 12.06
C ASP A 48 1.55 17.97 10.69
N GLN A 49 2.68 17.33 10.40
CA GLN A 49 3.41 17.46 9.14
C GLN A 49 3.36 16.17 8.33
N ALA A 50 3.49 16.30 7.01
CA ALA A 50 3.64 15.15 6.12
C ALA A 50 4.90 14.37 6.50
N THR A 51 4.78 13.04 6.60
CA THR A 51 5.87 12.15 6.97
C THR A 51 6.04 11.05 5.93
N CYS A 52 7.23 10.45 5.90
CA CYS A 52 7.55 9.31 5.05
C CYS A 52 8.27 8.27 5.90
N GLN A 53 7.82 7.03 5.84
CA GLN A 53 8.41 5.91 6.57
C GLN A 53 8.86 4.82 5.61
N LEU A 54 10.05 4.30 5.87
CA LEU A 54 10.61 3.17 5.14
C LEU A 54 10.47 1.90 5.99
N TYR A 55 9.68 0.95 5.52
CA TYR A 55 9.49 -0.36 6.16
C TYR A 55 10.19 -1.45 5.35
N THR A 56 11.36 -1.90 5.82
CA THR A 56 12.22 -2.85 5.08
C THR A 56 12.35 -4.22 5.77
N GLY A 57 12.92 -5.18 5.05
CA GLY A 57 13.19 -6.53 5.56
C GLY A 57 13.22 -7.56 4.43
N HIS A 58 13.66 -8.78 4.72
CA HIS A 58 13.81 -9.83 3.70
C HIS A 58 12.49 -10.21 3.01
N ARG A 59 12.55 -10.77 1.80
CA ARG A 59 11.38 -11.32 1.12
C ARG A 59 10.76 -12.46 1.95
N GLY A 60 9.44 -12.49 2.07
CA GLY A 60 8.72 -13.55 2.79
C GLY A 60 8.60 -13.37 4.31
N VAL A 61 9.13 -12.29 4.90
CA VAL A 61 9.00 -12.05 6.36
C VAL A 61 7.64 -11.49 6.81
N GLY A 62 6.71 -11.27 5.87
CA GLY A 62 5.35 -10.81 6.16
C GLY A 62 5.12 -9.29 6.10
N LYS A 63 6.03 -8.52 5.50
CA LYS A 63 5.91 -7.04 5.47
C LYS A 63 4.59 -6.54 4.88
N SER A 64 4.19 -7.08 3.73
CA SER A 64 2.93 -6.70 3.08
C SER A 64 1.71 -7.05 3.94
N THR A 65 1.76 -8.17 4.68
CA THR A 65 0.73 -8.52 5.67
C THR A 65 0.66 -7.49 6.80
N GLU A 66 1.81 -7.06 7.34
CA GLU A 66 1.85 -6.02 8.38
C GLU A 66 1.36 -4.66 7.87
N LEU A 67 1.63 -4.31 6.60
CA LEU A 67 1.10 -3.10 5.97
C LEU A 67 -0.41 -3.14 5.78
N LEU A 68 -1.00 -4.27 5.38
CA LEU A 68 -2.46 -4.42 5.29
C LEU A 68 -3.13 -4.33 6.68
N ARG A 69 -2.48 -4.86 7.71
CA ARG A 69 -2.94 -4.67 9.10
C ARG A 69 -2.85 -3.20 9.53
N LEU A 70 -1.79 -2.49 9.11
CA LEU A 70 -1.63 -1.06 9.37
C LEU A 70 -2.70 -0.23 8.65
N GLU A 71 -3.04 -0.57 7.40
CA GLU A 71 -4.14 0.05 6.66
C GLU A 71 -5.45 -0.01 7.45
N ASP A 72 -5.88 -1.20 7.88
CA ASP A 72 -7.10 -1.39 8.68
C ASP A 72 -7.04 -0.62 10.01
N TYR A 73 -5.89 -0.62 10.69
CA TYR A 73 -5.68 0.17 11.90
C TYR A 73 -5.85 1.67 11.65
N LEU A 74 -5.23 2.23 10.60
CA LEU A 74 -5.30 3.66 10.28
C LEU A 74 -6.72 4.07 9.85
N GLN A 75 -7.40 3.25 9.04
CA GLN A 75 -8.80 3.48 8.64
C GLN A 75 -9.73 3.54 9.84
N LYS A 76 -9.59 2.61 10.80
CA LYS A 76 -10.35 2.63 12.06
C LYS A 76 -10.07 3.84 12.94
N ASN A 77 -8.93 4.50 12.75
CA ASN A 77 -8.54 5.72 13.46
C ASN A 77 -8.80 7.00 12.62
N GLY A 78 -9.61 6.91 11.56
CA GLY A 78 -10.11 8.08 10.82
C GLY A 78 -9.25 8.51 9.64
N CYS A 79 -8.22 7.74 9.25
CA CYS A 79 -7.46 8.01 8.04
C CYS A 79 -8.18 7.48 6.79
N PHE A 80 -8.08 8.23 5.69
CA PHE A 80 -8.30 7.68 4.37
C PHE A 80 -6.98 7.08 3.87
N VAL A 81 -6.94 5.76 3.67
CA VAL A 81 -5.71 5.04 3.29
C VAL A 81 -5.83 4.54 1.87
N VAL A 82 -4.80 4.81 1.06
CA VAL A 82 -4.66 4.28 -0.31
C VAL A 82 -3.49 3.31 -0.30
N TYR A 83 -3.81 2.01 -0.34
CA TYR A 83 -2.82 0.94 -0.50
C TYR A 83 -2.83 0.44 -1.95
N PHE A 84 -1.65 0.32 -2.56
CA PHE A 84 -1.46 -0.33 -3.85
C PHE A 84 -0.08 -1.02 -3.92
N PRO A 85 -0.02 -2.31 -4.29
CA PRO A 85 1.25 -3.02 -4.47
C PRO A 85 1.86 -2.69 -5.84
N ALA A 86 3.19 -2.54 -5.90
CA ALA A 86 3.90 -2.32 -7.16
C ALA A 86 3.71 -3.51 -8.15
N THR A 87 3.50 -4.72 -7.64
CA THR A 87 3.38 -5.95 -8.44
C THR A 87 2.10 -6.08 -9.28
N GLU A 88 1.07 -5.26 -9.05
CA GLU A 88 -0.24 -5.41 -9.70
C GLU A 88 -0.45 -4.51 -10.93
N GLY A 89 0.63 -3.97 -11.50
CA GLY A 89 0.69 -3.61 -12.92
C GLY A 89 1.18 -2.21 -13.26
N ASP A 90 0.96 -1.21 -12.41
CA ASP A 90 1.25 0.18 -12.76
C ASP A 90 2.75 0.55 -12.66
N ILE A 91 3.58 -0.33 -12.08
CA ILE A 91 5.02 -0.10 -11.86
C ILE A 91 5.81 -1.36 -12.22
N ASP A 92 6.79 -1.24 -13.12
CA ASP A 92 7.75 -2.31 -13.39
C ASP A 92 8.84 -2.31 -12.29
N GLU A 93 8.98 -3.39 -11.53
CA GLU A 93 9.98 -3.47 -10.43
C GLU A 93 11.44 -3.33 -10.90
N ILE A 94 11.71 -3.59 -12.18
CA ILE A 94 13.06 -3.58 -12.77
C ILE A 94 13.35 -2.23 -13.45
N ASP A 95 12.35 -1.61 -14.05
CA ASP A 95 12.49 -0.40 -14.88
C ASP A 95 11.46 0.69 -14.55
N ALA A 96 11.14 0.86 -13.26
CA ALA A 96 10.24 1.90 -12.81
C ALA A 96 10.82 3.30 -13.09
N GLN A 97 10.14 4.08 -13.91
CA GLN A 97 10.44 5.49 -14.08
C GLN A 97 9.64 6.33 -13.08
N TYR A 98 10.15 7.53 -12.80
CA TYR A 98 9.47 8.47 -11.89
C TYR A 98 8.03 8.80 -12.34
N THR A 99 7.82 8.90 -13.65
CA THR A 99 6.51 9.06 -14.29
C THR A 99 5.54 7.95 -13.93
N ASP A 100 6.00 6.70 -13.94
CA ASP A 100 5.18 5.52 -13.69
C ASP A 100 4.66 5.55 -12.25
N ILE A 101 5.54 5.89 -11.29
CA ILE A 101 5.20 6.02 -9.88
C ILE A 101 4.14 7.12 -9.68
N LEU A 102 4.32 8.28 -10.31
CA LEU A 102 3.35 9.38 -10.19
C LEU A 102 1.98 9.02 -10.78
N LEU A 103 1.96 8.37 -11.93
CA LEU A 103 0.74 7.94 -12.59
C LEU A 103 0.03 6.84 -11.80
N ALA A 104 0.77 5.86 -11.28
CA ALA A 104 0.27 4.82 -10.39
C ALA A 104 -0.39 5.42 -9.14
N CYS A 105 0.29 6.34 -8.45
CA CYS A 105 -0.26 7.06 -7.31
C CYS A 105 -1.56 7.78 -7.67
N THR A 106 -1.54 8.55 -8.76
CA THR A 106 -2.69 9.34 -9.21
C THR A 106 -3.90 8.45 -9.50
N ARG A 107 -3.70 7.38 -10.26
CA ARG A 107 -4.73 6.41 -10.60
C ARG A 107 -5.33 5.77 -9.35
N ASN A 108 -4.50 5.22 -8.46
CA ASN A 108 -4.97 4.52 -7.27
C ASN A 108 -5.70 5.46 -6.30
N ILE A 109 -5.26 6.70 -6.17
CA ILE A 109 -5.97 7.73 -5.38
C ILE A 109 -7.35 8.01 -5.97
N LEU A 110 -7.45 8.20 -7.30
CA LEU A 110 -8.72 8.45 -7.98
C LEU A 110 -9.69 7.28 -7.83
N GLU A 111 -9.23 6.06 -8.12
CA GLU A 111 -10.06 4.85 -8.04
C GLU A 111 -10.61 4.66 -6.63
N LYS A 112 -9.78 4.83 -5.59
CA LYS A 112 -10.23 4.70 -4.19
C LYS A 112 -11.15 5.85 -3.76
N LEU A 113 -10.95 7.07 -4.24
CA LEU A 113 -11.78 8.21 -3.84
C LEU A 113 -13.17 8.20 -4.47
N GLN A 114 -13.36 7.56 -5.62
CA GLN A 114 -14.70 7.38 -6.22
C GLN A 114 -15.68 6.68 -5.27
N GLU A 115 -15.18 5.83 -4.37
CA GLU A 115 -16.01 5.13 -3.37
C GLU A 115 -16.52 6.06 -2.25
N TYR A 116 -15.87 7.22 -2.03
CA TYR A 116 -16.11 8.08 -0.86
C TYR A 116 -16.62 9.48 -1.20
N ALA A 117 -16.31 10.01 -2.38
CA ALA A 117 -16.74 11.33 -2.82
C ALA A 117 -16.86 11.41 -4.33
N ALA A 118 -17.67 12.36 -4.83
CA ALA A 118 -17.67 12.68 -6.25
C ALA A 118 -16.25 13.10 -6.65
N PRO A 119 -15.63 12.45 -7.66
CA PRO A 119 -14.22 12.67 -8.00
C PRO A 119 -13.95 14.05 -8.61
N ASN A 120 -15.00 14.86 -8.84
CA ASN A 120 -14.95 16.13 -9.54
C ASN A 120 -13.86 17.10 -9.04
N PRO A 121 -13.60 17.31 -7.73
CA PRO A 121 -12.54 18.22 -7.30
C PRO A 121 -11.14 17.75 -7.75
N LEU A 122 -10.90 16.45 -7.72
CA LEU A 122 -9.64 15.84 -8.15
C LEU A 122 -9.52 15.77 -9.67
N LEU A 123 -10.61 15.44 -10.37
CA LEU A 123 -10.66 15.47 -11.83
C LEU A 123 -10.42 16.90 -12.34
N ASN A 124 -11.05 17.90 -11.73
CA ASN A 124 -10.83 19.31 -12.07
C ASN A 124 -9.38 19.74 -11.78
N TRP A 125 -8.80 19.29 -10.67
CA TRP A 125 -7.38 19.51 -10.38
C TRP A 125 -6.48 18.85 -11.44
N LEU A 126 -6.75 17.61 -11.83
CA LEU A 126 -6.04 16.88 -12.88
C LEU A 126 -6.14 17.57 -14.24
N GLU A 127 -7.35 17.99 -14.63
CA GLU A 127 -7.58 18.76 -15.85
C GLU A 127 -6.78 20.06 -15.83
N SER A 128 -6.70 20.75 -14.68
CA SER A 128 -5.89 21.98 -14.55
C SER A 128 -4.38 21.74 -14.75
N ARG A 129 -3.91 20.51 -14.54
CA ARG A 129 -2.49 20.10 -14.67
C ARG A 129 -2.22 19.25 -15.92
N TRP A 130 -3.19 19.15 -16.84
CA TRP A 130 -3.09 18.26 -17.99
C TRP A 130 -1.88 18.54 -18.89
N THR A 131 -1.52 19.82 -19.06
CA THR A 131 -0.33 20.20 -19.84
C THR A 131 0.95 19.78 -19.12
N GLU A 132 1.08 20.04 -17.82
CA GLU A 132 2.23 19.62 -17.01
C GLU A 132 2.39 18.09 -17.03
N LEU A 133 1.28 17.35 -16.92
CA LEU A 133 1.29 15.88 -16.97
C LEU A 133 1.71 15.35 -18.35
N LYS A 134 1.31 16.01 -19.44
CA LYS A 134 1.80 15.67 -20.78
C LYS A 134 3.29 15.94 -20.93
N ASP A 135 3.76 17.08 -20.44
CA ASP A 135 5.18 17.44 -20.50
C ASP A 135 6.02 16.45 -19.68
N LEU A 136 5.51 15.99 -18.54
CA LEU A 136 6.14 14.98 -17.68
C LEU A 136 6.14 13.59 -18.35
N ALA A 137 5.08 13.22 -19.07
CA ALA A 137 5.02 11.95 -19.80
C ALA A 137 5.88 11.95 -21.09
N LEU A 138 6.17 13.13 -21.64
CA LEU A 138 6.99 13.32 -22.84
C LEU A 138 8.45 13.66 -22.53
N SER A 139 8.79 13.93 -21.26
CA SER A 139 10.17 14.11 -20.86
C SER A 139 10.88 12.77 -20.84
N GLU A 140 11.70 12.51 -21.86
CA GLU A 140 12.74 11.49 -21.79
C GLU A 140 13.72 11.86 -20.66
N VAL A 141 13.99 10.90 -19.78
CA VAL A 141 15.15 10.93 -18.87
C VAL A 141 16.22 10.01 -19.43
#